data_AF-A0A525C6L1-F1
#
_entry.id   AF-A0A525C6L1-F1
#
_cell.length_a   1.000
_cell.length_b   1.000
_cell.length_c   1.000
_cell.angle_alpha   90.00
_cell.angle_beta   90.00
_cell.angle_gamma   90.00
#
_symmetry.space_group_name_H-M   'P 1'
#
loop_
_entity.id
_entity.type
_entity.pdbx_description
1 polymer ?
#
loop_
_entity_poly.entity_id
_entity_poly.type
_entity_poly.pdbx_seq_one_letter_code
_entity_poly.pdbx_strand_id
1 'polypeptide(L)'
;MGVAINIFNLPASITIKNAATLRDELLDRIKKNDSLMVDLSLTVEVDVAGIQLLYAAMKYAEIKKKDFSFTGLVTEELEIALMTGGFCTVVPSDGKSLVKALKGQSNE
;
A
#
# COMPACT_ATOMS: atom_id res chain seq x y z
N MET A 1 25.38 -6.11 -8.46
CA MET A 1 24.79 -4.77 -8.24
C MET A 1 23.70 -4.94 -7.20
N GLY A 2 23.80 -4.27 -6.05
CA GLY A 2 22.74 -4.30 -5.03
C GLY A 2 21.56 -3.46 -5.50
N VAL A 3 20.35 -4.00 -5.46
CA VAL A 3 19.14 -3.23 -5.74
C VAL A 3 18.94 -2.25 -4.57
N ALA A 4 18.97 -0.95 -4.85
CA ALA A 4 18.65 0.05 -3.84
C ALA A 4 17.15 -0.04 -3.53
N ILE A 5 16.81 -0.42 -2.30
CA ILE A 5 15.42 -0.48 -1.84
C ILE A 5 14.95 0.95 -1.57
N ASN A 6 13.96 1.43 -2.31
CA ASN A 6 13.32 2.71 -2.03
C ASN A 6 12.26 2.51 -0.94
N ILE A 7 12.51 3.04 0.25
CA ILE A 7 11.53 3.04 1.33
C ILE A 7 10.71 4.34 1.26
N PHE A 8 9.40 4.20 1.27
CA PHE A 8 8.46 5.32 1.35
C PHE A 8 7.60 5.19 2.59
N ASN A 9 7.79 6.12 3.52
CA ASN A 9 6.99 6.21 4.73
C ASN A 9 5.65 6.84 4.37
N LEU A 10 4.55 6.12 4.62
CA LEU A 10 3.24 6.70 4.42
C LEU A 10 3.00 7.86 5.40
N PRO A 11 2.23 8.88 4.97
CA PRO A 11 1.80 9.93 5.88
C PRO A 11 0.89 9.36 6.97
N ALA A 12 0.78 10.11 8.07
CA ALA A 12 -0.04 9.71 9.21
C ALA A 12 -1.53 9.62 8.89
N SER A 13 -2.00 10.34 7.87
CA SER A 13 -3.39 10.30 7.41
C SER A 13 -3.39 9.92 5.93
N ILE A 14 -4.21 8.94 5.56
CA ILE A 14 -4.40 8.47 4.18
C ILE A 14 -5.90 8.38 3.93
N THR A 15 -6.48 9.50 3.53
CA THR A 15 -7.92 9.65 3.36
C THR A 15 -8.24 10.27 2.01
N ILE A 16 -9.52 10.33 1.65
CA ILE A 16 -9.95 11.01 0.41
C ILE A 16 -9.44 12.45 0.31
N LYS A 17 -9.21 13.13 1.46
CA LYS A 17 -8.72 14.52 1.51
C LYS A 17 -7.33 14.70 0.93
N ASN A 18 -6.45 13.70 1.05
CA ASN A 18 -5.06 13.77 0.61
C ASN A 18 -4.66 12.70 -0.43
N ALA A 19 -5.60 11.84 -0.82
CA ALA A 19 -5.39 10.78 -1.80
C ALA A 19 -4.81 11.29 -3.14
N ALA A 20 -5.22 12.45 -3.62
CA ALA A 20 -4.71 13.00 -4.88
C ALA A 20 -3.20 13.32 -4.81
N THR A 21 -2.76 13.98 -3.73
CA THR A 21 -1.34 14.29 -3.51
C THR A 21 -0.53 13.02 -3.32
N LEU A 22 -1.02 12.11 -2.47
CA LEU A 22 -0.33 10.84 -2.20
C LEU A 22 -0.22 9.97 -3.46
N ARG A 23 -1.24 9.98 -4.34
CA ARG A 23 -1.21 9.30 -5.63
C ARG A 23 -0.04 9.79 -6.47
N ASP A 24 0.13 11.10 -6.59
CA ASP A 24 1.17 11.67 -7.44
C ASP A 24 2.57 11.32 -6.92
N GLU A 25 2.76 11.31 -5.59
CA GLU A 25 4.00 10.85 -4.95
C GLU A 25 4.28 9.36 -5.19
N LEU A 26 3.27 8.50 -5.00
CA LEU A 26 3.39 7.06 -5.24
C LEU A 26 3.75 6.78 -6.70
N LEU A 27 3.07 7.43 -7.65
CA LEU A 27 3.32 7.25 -9.08
C LEU A 27 4.71 7.73 -9.48
N ASP A 28 5.17 8.88 -8.96
CA ASP A 28 6.51 9.38 -9.21
C ASP A 28 7.59 8.42 -8.70
N ARG A 29 7.41 7.88 -7.49
CA ARG A 29 8.32 6.89 -6.90
C ARG A 29 8.34 5.58 -7.68
N ILE A 30 7.19 5.04 -8.07
CA ILE A 30 7.11 3.80 -8.87
C ILE A 30 7.78 3.99 -10.24
N LYS A 31 7.66 5.18 -10.85
CA LYS A 31 8.34 5.47 -12.13
C LYS A 31 9.85 5.51 -11.98
N LYS A 32 10.36 6.12 -10.91
CA LYS A 32 11.80 6.37 -10.70
C LYS A 32 12.58 5.17 -10.18
N ASN A 33 11.92 4.21 -9.53
CA ASN A 33 12.59 3.11 -8.86
C ASN A 33 12.16 1.76 -9.45
N ASP A 34 13.02 0.74 -9.35
CA ASP A 34 12.67 -0.64 -9.72
C ASP A 34 11.92 -1.37 -8.59
N SER A 35 12.13 -0.92 -7.35
CA SER A 35 11.49 -1.47 -6.15
C SER A 35 11.02 -0.34 -5.23
N LEU A 36 9.80 -0.47 -4.72
CA LEU A 36 9.20 0.40 -3.72
C LEU A 36 8.71 -0.42 -2.52
N MET A 37 9.19 -0.10 -1.33
CA MET A 37 8.72 -0.63 -0.06
C MET A 37 7.98 0.47 0.69
N VAL A 38 6.68 0.27 0.91
CA VAL A 38 5.80 1.22 1.57
C VAL A 38 5.72 0.87 3.06
N ASP A 39 6.12 1.79 3.93
CA ASP A 39 6.09 1.60 5.38
C ASP A 39 4.78 2.13 5.97
N LEU A 40 4.04 1.24 6.64
CA LEU A 40 2.75 1.49 7.28
C LEU A 40 2.90 2.04 8.71
N SER A 41 4.09 2.02 9.29
CA SER A 41 4.31 2.22 10.73
C SER A 41 3.91 3.60 11.27
N LEU A 42 3.76 4.61 10.39
CA LEU A 42 3.38 5.97 10.78
C LEU A 42 1.91 6.29 10.50
N THR A 43 1.17 5.39 9.84
CA THR A 43 -0.23 5.63 9.45
C THR A 43 -1.15 5.43 10.65
N VAL A 44 -1.94 6.46 10.96
CA VAL A 44 -2.86 6.50 12.10
C VAL A 44 -4.30 6.65 11.64
N GLU A 45 -4.53 7.42 10.58
CA GLU A 45 -5.86 7.64 10.01
C GLU A 45 -5.93 7.09 8.59
N VAL A 46 -6.93 6.27 8.31
CA VAL A 46 -7.13 5.70 6.98
C VAL A 46 -8.60 5.47 6.71
N ASP A 47 -9.01 5.71 5.46
CA ASP A 47 -10.34 5.36 4.96
C ASP A 47 -10.25 4.42 3.76
N VAL A 48 -11.41 3.98 3.26
CA VAL A 48 -11.50 3.07 2.10
C VAL A 48 -10.87 3.68 0.85
N ALA A 49 -10.92 5.00 0.66
CA ALA A 49 -10.28 5.66 -0.50
C ALA A 49 -8.75 5.60 -0.39
N GLY A 50 -8.21 5.71 0.82
CA GLY A 50 -6.80 5.47 1.10
C GLY A 50 -6.36 4.04 0.75
N ILE A 51 -7.14 3.04 1.18
CA ILE A 51 -6.87 1.63 0.83
C ILE A 51 -6.95 1.39 -0.68
N GLN A 52 -7.97 1.92 -1.34
CA GLN A 52 -8.13 1.85 -2.80
C GLN A 52 -6.91 2.42 -3.52
N LEU A 53 -6.36 3.54 -3.04
CA LEU A 53 -5.17 4.14 -3.60
C LEU A 53 -3.93 3.24 -3.44
N LEU A 54 -3.70 2.68 -2.25
CA LEU A 54 -2.57 1.78 -2.00
C LEU A 54 -2.67 0.51 -2.87
N TYR A 55 -3.87 -0.05 -2.98
CA TYR A 55 -4.13 -1.20 -3.85
C TYR A 55 -3.90 -0.87 -5.33
N ALA A 56 -4.40 0.27 -5.79
CA ALA A 56 -4.19 0.75 -7.16
C ALA A 56 -2.70 1.00 -7.46
N ALA A 57 -1.94 1.55 -6.50
CA ALA A 57 -0.51 1.75 -6.64
C ALA A 57 0.25 0.42 -6.74
N MET A 58 -0.11 -0.58 -5.93
CA MET A 58 0.43 -1.94 -6.03
C MET A 58 0.15 -2.56 -7.40
N LYS A 59 -1.10 -2.48 -7.89
CA LYS A 59 -1.47 -2.98 -9.22
C LYS A 59 -0.77 -2.23 -10.34
N TYR A 60 -0.60 -0.93 -10.21
CA TYR A 60 0.16 -0.12 -11.18
C TYR A 60 1.63 -0.57 -11.25
N ALA A 61 2.28 -0.80 -10.11
CA ALA A 61 3.64 -1.32 -10.06
C ALA A 61 3.74 -2.71 -10.73
N GLU A 62 2.78 -3.60 -10.46
CA GLU A 62 2.69 -4.93 -11.09
C GLU A 62 2.60 -4.82 -12.62
N ILE A 63 1.71 -3.97 -13.15
CA ILE A 63 1.59 -3.71 -14.61
C ILE A 63 2.89 -3.17 -15.20
N LYS A 64 3.63 -2.34 -14.43
CA LYS A 64 4.92 -1.79 -14.84
C LYS A 64 6.10 -2.72 -14.59
N LYS A 65 5.86 -3.95 -14.12
CA LYS A 65 6.90 -4.93 -13.75
C LYS A 65 7.91 -4.37 -12.73
N LYS A 66 7.39 -3.61 -11.77
CA LYS A 66 8.14 -3.03 -10.65
C LYS A 66 7.81 -3.80 -9.37
N ASP A 67 8.80 -3.93 -8.50
CA ASP A 67 8.59 -4.56 -7.20
C ASP A 67 7.86 -3.59 -6.27
N PHE A 68 6.80 -4.08 -5.62
CA PHE A 68 6.02 -3.33 -4.65
C PHE A 68 5.78 -4.20 -3.43
N SER A 69 6.09 -3.68 -2.24
CA SER A 69 5.88 -4.38 -0.98
C SER A 69 5.45 -3.43 0.13
N PHE A 70 4.83 -3.96 1.19
CA PHE A 70 4.60 -3.23 2.42
C PHE A 70 5.55 -3.72 3.53
N THR A 71 5.84 -2.84 4.48
CA THR A 71 6.53 -3.13 5.73
C THR A 71 5.83 -2.39 6.88
N GLY A 72 6.24 -2.67 8.11
CA GLY A 72 5.58 -2.13 9.31
C GLY A 72 4.40 -2.97 9.76
N LEU A 73 3.71 -2.47 10.80
CA LEU A 73 2.52 -3.10 11.36
C LEU A 73 1.27 -2.62 10.62
N VAL A 74 0.30 -3.51 10.49
CA VAL A 74 -1.06 -3.14 10.10
C VAL A 74 -1.77 -2.71 11.38
N THR A 75 -2.13 -1.43 11.47
CA THR A 75 -2.87 -0.90 12.62
C THR A 75 -4.33 -1.34 12.59
N GLU A 76 -5.03 -1.17 13.71
CA GLU A 76 -6.47 -1.47 13.80
C GLU A 76 -7.28 -0.65 12.79
N GLU A 77 -6.94 0.61 12.57
CA GLU A 77 -7.60 1.48 11.60
C GLU A 77 -7.41 0.98 10.16
N LEU A 78 -6.19 0.51 9.83
CA LEU A 78 -5.91 -0.13 8.53
C LEU A 78 -6.69 -1.43 8.37
N GLU A 79 -6.76 -2.26 9.41
CA GLU A 79 -7.54 -3.49 9.41
C GLU A 79 -9.03 -3.20 9.16
N ILE A 80 -9.61 -2.27 9.91
CA ILE A 80 -11.02 -1.87 9.74
C ILE A 80 -11.28 -1.37 8.32
N ALA A 81 -10.40 -0.52 7.77
CA ALA A 81 -10.56 0.02 6.42
C ALA A 81 -10.41 -1.08 5.35
N LEU A 82 -9.47 -2.01 5.51
CA LEU A 82 -9.26 -3.16 4.61
C LEU A 82 -10.47 -4.10 4.59
N MET A 83 -11.02 -4.43 5.77
CA MET A 83 -12.21 -5.28 5.89
C MET A 83 -13.46 -4.58 5.36
N THR A 84 -13.67 -3.32 5.74
CA THR A 84 -14.83 -2.52 5.31
C THR A 84 -14.83 -2.30 3.80
N GLY A 85 -13.66 -2.11 3.20
CA GLY A 85 -13.48 -2.00 1.75
C GLY A 85 -13.56 -3.32 0.99
N GLY A 86 -13.69 -4.46 1.68
CA GLY A 86 -13.74 -5.78 1.06
C GLY A 86 -12.40 -6.28 0.48
N PHE A 87 -11.28 -5.66 0.86
CA PHE A 87 -9.95 -6.02 0.33
C PHE A 87 -9.37 -7.27 0.99
N CYS A 88 -9.80 -7.58 2.21
CA CYS A 88 -9.35 -8.71 2.99
C CYS A 88 -10.52 -9.30 3.80
N THR A 89 -10.62 -10.62 3.84
CA THR A 89 -11.48 -11.34 4.80
C THR A 89 -10.76 -11.67 6.10
N VAL A 90 -9.43 -11.82 6.02
CA VAL A 90 -8.52 -11.97 7.14
C VAL A 90 -7.34 -11.03 6.91
N VAL A 91 -7.18 -10.04 7.78
CA VAL A 91 -6.11 -9.06 7.66
C VAL A 91 -4.88 -9.54 8.44
N PRO A 92 -3.70 -9.64 7.82
CA PRO A 92 -2.49 -9.95 8.56
C PRO A 92 -2.03 -8.74 9.39
N SER A 93 -1.35 -9.00 10.49
CA SER A 93 -0.83 -7.95 11.39
C SER A 93 0.40 -7.20 10.86
N ASP A 94 0.98 -7.63 9.73
CA ASP A 94 2.22 -7.07 9.19
C ASP A 94 2.17 -6.81 7.68
N GLY A 95 2.87 -5.77 7.24
CA GLY A 95 2.89 -5.34 5.84
C GLY A 95 3.48 -6.40 4.89
N LYS A 96 4.46 -7.21 5.33
CA LYS A 96 5.09 -8.21 4.44
C LYS A 96 4.06 -9.27 4.02
N SER A 97 3.20 -9.65 4.95
CA SER A 97 2.09 -10.57 4.71
C SER A 97 0.92 -9.92 3.96
N LEU A 98 0.69 -8.61 4.15
CA LEU A 98 -0.42 -7.87 3.52
C LEU A 98 -0.39 -7.93 1.99
N VAL A 99 0.79 -7.84 1.36
CA VAL A 99 0.90 -7.94 -0.11
C VAL A 99 0.32 -9.26 -0.62
N LYS A 100 0.58 -10.37 0.08
CA LYS A 100 0.10 -11.69 -0.31
C LYS A 100 -1.41 -11.78 -0.16
N ALA A 101 -1.94 -11.23 0.93
CA ALA A 101 -3.39 -11.17 1.17
C ALA A 101 -4.10 -10.41 0.04
N LEU A 102 -3.59 -9.23 -0.34
CA LEU A 102 -4.17 -8.40 -1.41
C LEU A 102 -4.02 -9.01 -2.81
N LYS A 103 -2.97 -9.79 -3.08
CA LYS A 103 -2.80 -10.49 -4.36
C LYS A 103 -3.66 -11.76 -4.47
N GLY A 104 -3.89 -12.46 -3.36
CA GLY A 104 -4.69 -13.68 -3.30
C GLY A 104 -6.17 -13.50 -3.63
N GLN A 105 -6.65 -12.25 -3.60
CA GLN A 105 -8.03 -11.89 -3.94
C GLN A 105 -8.24 -11.59 -5.45
N SER A 106 -7.20 -11.62 -6.29
CA SER A 106 -7.30 -11.34 -7.73
C SER A 106 -7.74 -12.56 -8.56
N ASN A 107 -8.76 -13.29 -8.12
CA ASN A 107 -9.43 -14.34 -8.89
C ASN A 107 -10.92 -13.98 -9.06
N GLU A 108 -11.19 -12.94 -9.83
CA GLU A 108 -12.50 -12.69 -10.47
C GLU A 108 -12.28 -12.19 -11.90
#